data_AF-A0A3C0Y7Y7-F1
#
_entry.id   AF-A0A3C0Y7Y7-F1
#
_cell.length_a   1.000
_cell.length_b   1.000
_cell.length_c   1.000
_cell.angle_alpha   90.00
_cell.angle_beta   90.00
_cell.angle_gamma   90.00
#
_symmetry.space_group_name_H-M   'P 1'
#
loop_
_entity.id
_entity.type
_entity.pdbx_description
1 polymer ?
#
loop_
_entity_poly.entity_id
_entity_poly.type
_entity_poly.pdbx_seq_one_letter_code
_entity_poly.pdbx_strand_id
1 'polypeptide(L)' 'ARLMKVKPTGNGRRESYAHVPIPRMTNTYMLGGDKAPEEIVASIKKGLYATNFAGGQV' A
#
# COMPACT_ATOMS: atom_id res chain seq x y z
N ALA A 1 -11.64 -10.18 12.65
CA ALA A 1 -11.58 -9.53 13.98
C ALA A 1 -11.97 -10.51 15.09
N ARG A 2 -13.26 -10.92 15.17
CA ARG A 2 -13.76 -11.83 16.21
C ARG A 2 -13.00 -13.16 16.32
N LEU A 3 -12.77 -13.86 15.21
CA LEU A 3 -12.07 -15.15 15.19
C LEU A 3 -10.63 -15.05 15.74
N MET A 4 -9.96 -13.94 15.46
CA MET A 4 -8.61 -13.66 15.96
C MET A 4 -8.61 -12.89 17.30
N LYS A 5 -9.78 -12.66 17.90
CA LYS A 5 -9.96 -11.89 19.15
C LYS A 5 -9.32 -10.50 19.15
N VAL A 6 -9.26 -9.86 17.98
CA VAL A 6 -8.74 -8.49 17.83
C VAL A 6 -9.87 -7.49 17.56
N LYS A 7 -9.63 -6.22 17.85
CA LYS A 7 -10.56 -5.13 17.54
C LYS A 7 -10.69 -4.95 16.01
N PRO A 8 -11.89 -4.59 15.50
CA PRO A 8 -12.05 -4.16 14.12
C PRO A 8 -11.17 -2.94 13.81
N THR A 9 -10.63 -2.89 12.59
CA THR A 9 -9.66 -1.86 12.16
C THR A 9 -10.19 -0.90 11.11
N GLY A 10 -11.49 -0.94 10.80
CA GLY A 10 -12.09 -0.10 9.75
C GLY A 10 -11.84 -0.57 8.31
N ASN A 11 -11.30 -1.78 8.12
CA ASN A 11 -10.93 -2.30 6.79
C ASN A 11 -11.97 -3.23 6.15
N GLY A 12 -13.15 -3.43 6.77
CA GLY A 12 -14.19 -4.29 6.19
C GLY A 12 -14.94 -3.58 5.06
N ARG A 13 -14.71 -3.96 3.81
CA ARG A 13 -15.31 -3.32 2.63
C ARG A 13 -16.00 -4.35 1.74
N ARG A 14 -17.07 -3.93 1.07
CA ARG A 14 -17.77 -4.67 0.01
C ARG A 14 -17.96 -3.75 -1.18
N GLU A 15 -18.10 -4.31 -2.37
CA GLU A 15 -18.33 -3.54 -3.59
C GLU A 15 -19.76 -2.96 -3.64
N SER A 16 -20.76 -3.79 -3.32
CA SER A 16 -22.17 -3.41 -3.38
C SER A 16 -22.99 -4.24 -2.39
N TYR A 17 -24.31 -4.05 -2.38
CA TYR A 17 -25.20 -4.80 -1.49
C TYR A 17 -25.21 -6.31 -1.72
N ALA A 18 -24.87 -6.74 -2.93
CA ALA A 18 -24.86 -8.14 -3.34
C ALA A 18 -23.61 -8.93 -2.88
N HIS A 19 -22.61 -8.26 -2.29
CA HIS A 19 -21.31 -8.88 -1.97
C HIS A 19 -21.03 -8.89 -0.46
N VAL A 20 -20.41 -9.96 0.03
CA VAL A 20 -20.00 -10.09 1.44
C VAL A 20 -18.77 -9.20 1.70
N PRO A 21 -18.73 -8.43 2.81
CA PRO A 21 -17.55 -7.61 3.13
C PRO A 21 -16.35 -8.47 3.53
N ILE A 22 -15.18 -8.08 3.04
CA ILE A 22 -13.89 -8.69 3.38
C ILE A 22 -12.88 -7.59 3.77
N PRO A 23 -11.79 -7.92 4.50
CA PRO A 23 -10.71 -6.96 4.76
C PRO A 23 -10.10 -6.44 3.45
N ARG A 24 -10.07 -5.12 3.26
CA ARG A 24 -9.51 -4.44 2.08
C ARG A 24 -8.78 -3.16 2.49
N MET A 25 -7.80 -2.78 1.67
CA MET A 25 -7.06 -1.52 1.83
C MET A 25 -7.94 -0.29 1.64
N THR A 26 -7.48 0.84 2.19
CA THR A 26 -8.03 2.19 1.98
C THR A 26 -6.98 3.06 1.28
N ASN A 27 -6.09 3.71 2.03
CA ASN A 27 -4.95 4.46 1.54
C ASN A 27 -3.67 3.82 2.11
N THR A 28 -2.94 3.12 1.25
CA THR A 28 -1.69 2.44 1.63
C THR A 28 -0.52 3.24 1.09
N TYR A 29 0.33 3.76 1.97
CA TYR A 29 1.48 4.58 1.62
C TYR A 29 2.63 4.32 2.59
N MET A 30 3.84 4.69 2.17
CA MET A 30 5.04 4.63 3.03
C MET A 30 5.25 5.99 3.69
N LEU A 31 5.71 5.99 4.95
CA LEU A 31 6.15 7.21 5.62
C LEU A 31 7.47 7.70 5.01
N GLY A 32 7.73 9.00 5.14
CA GLY A 32 9.01 9.57 4.72
C GLY A 32 10.18 9.00 5.53
N GLY A 33 11.27 8.70 4.83
CA GLY A 33 12.56 8.39 5.45
C GLY A 33 13.39 9.66 5.71
N ASP A 34 14.67 9.46 5.97
CA ASP A 34 15.65 10.51 6.28
C ASP A 34 16.47 10.98 5.07
N LYS A 35 16.35 10.30 3.92
CA LYS A 35 17.17 10.53 2.74
C LYS A 35 16.52 11.48 1.74
N ALA A 36 17.33 12.40 1.22
CA ALA A 36 16.95 13.25 0.10
C ALA A 36 16.89 12.40 -1.19
N PRO A 37 15.93 12.64 -2.10
CA PRO A 37 15.81 11.88 -3.35
C PRO A 37 17.10 11.86 -4.19
N GLU A 38 17.88 12.93 -4.16
CA GLU A 38 19.13 13.08 -4.92
C GLU A 38 20.21 12.12 -4.43
N GLU A 39 20.29 11.89 -3.11
CA GLU A 39 21.22 10.94 -2.49
C GLU A 39 20.89 9.52 -2.93
N ILE A 40 19.60 9.18 -3.01
CA ILE A 40 19.13 7.87 -3.44
C ILE A 40 19.55 7.61 -4.89
N VAL A 41 19.34 8.57 -5.79
CA VAL A 41 19.69 8.43 -7.21
C VAL A 41 21.21 8.36 -7.40
N ALA A 42 21.99 9.20 -6.70
CA ALA A 42 23.44 9.20 -6.79
C ALA A 42 24.09 7.89 -6.31
N SER A 43 23.41 7.15 -5.43
CA SER A 43 23.90 5.86 -4.92
C SER A 43 23.87 4.72 -5.96
N ILE A 44 23.17 4.90 -7.09
CA ILE A 44 22.93 3.84 -8.08
C ILE A 44 24.12 3.71 -9.04
N LYS A 45 24.90 2.63 -8.92
CA LYS A 45 26.00 2.32 -9.87
C LYS A 45 25.49 1.83 -11.24
N LYS A 46 24.42 1.03 -11.25
CA LYS A 46 23.70 0.56 -12.45
C LYS A 46 22.30 0.10 -12.03
N GLY A 47 21.25 0.63 -12.66
CA GLY A 47 19.87 0.31 -12.30
C GLY A 47 18.85 1.05 -13.17
N LEU A 48 17.59 1.02 -12.75
CA LEU A 48 16.48 1.71 -13.39
C LEU A 48 15.87 2.71 -12.41
N TYR A 49 15.52 3.89 -12.92
CA TYR A 49 14.78 4.90 -12.17
C TYR A 49 13.35 4.98 -12.73
N ALA A 50 12.38 4.48 -11.97
CA ALA A 50 10.98 4.39 -12.37
C ALA A 50 10.13 5.36 -11.56
N THR A 51 9.74 6.47 -12.19
CA THR A 51 9.02 7.57 -11.53
C THR A 51 7.51 7.42 -11.54
N ASN A 52 6.97 6.58 -12.41
CA ASN A 52 5.52 6.41 -12.55
C ASN A 52 5.17 4.98 -12.97
N PHE A 53 4.03 4.50 -12.46
CA PHE A 53 3.48 3.17 -12.72
C PHE A 53 1.98 3.33 -12.98
N ALA A 54 1.46 2.64 -14.00
CA ALA A 54 0.05 2.73 -14.35
C ALA A 54 -0.83 1.84 -13.46
N GLY A 55 -0.39 0.62 -13.21
CA GLY A 55 -1.13 -0.35 -12.42
C GLY A 55 -0.25 -1.51 -12.01
N GLY A 56 -0.89 -2.52 -11.44
CA GLY A 56 -0.28 -3.76 -11.01
C GLY A 56 -1.37 -4.79 -10.76
N GLN A 57 -0.95 -6.03 -10.56
CA GLN A 57 -1.87 -7.08 -10.16
C GLN A 57 -1.89 -7.18 -8.62
N VAL A 58 -3.09 -7.17 -8.05
CA VAL A 58 -3.35 -7.26 -6.60
C VAL A 58 -4.35 -8.37 -6.34
#